data_AF-A0A8I1Q753-F1
#
_entry.id   AF-A0A8I1Q753-F1
#
_cell.length_a   1.000
_cell.length_b   1.000
_cell.length_c   1.000
_cell.angle_alpha   90.00
_cell.angle_beta   90.00
_cell.angle_gamma   90.00
#
_symmetry.space_group_name_H-M   'P 1'
#
loop_
_entity.id
_entity.type
_entity.pdbx_description
1 polymer ?
#
loop_
_entity_poly.entity_id
_entity_poly.type
_entity_poly.pdbx_seq_one_letter_code
_entity_poly.pdbx_strand_id
1 'polypeptide(L)' 'MVRRIKAKLVLRLRAEGLTGRQIAAQGVSRHSVSAVLDAADREGVGWDDVAELDEADVYAVKRLFAVEGVVEGRRLVRG' A
#
# COMPACT_ATOMS: atom_id res chain seq x y z
N MET A 1 5.77 -7.02 -13.18
CA MET A 1 4.39 -7.10 -12.65
C MET A 1 4.36 -8.06 -11.45
N VAL A 2 4.78 -7.60 -10.26
CA VAL A 2 4.86 -8.38 -8.98
C VAL A 2 4.70 -7.44 -7.75
N ARG A 3 4.58 -6.11 -7.96
CA ARG A 3 4.57 -5.09 -6.90
C ARG A 3 3.19 -4.78 -6.31
N ARG A 4 2.11 -4.96 -7.07
CA ARG A 4 0.72 -4.59 -6.68
C ARG A 4 0.13 -5.61 -5.69
N ILE A 5 0.23 -6.89 -6.03
CA ILE A 5 -0.18 -8.05 -5.20
C ILE A 5 0.46 -8.01 -3.81
N LYS A 6 1.72 -7.53 -3.71
CA LYS A 6 2.46 -7.54 -2.45
C LYS A 6 1.96 -6.51 -1.44
N ALA A 7 1.41 -5.36 -1.85
CA ALA A 7 0.93 -4.35 -0.90
C ALA A 7 -0.36 -4.79 -0.19
N LYS A 8 -1.36 -5.24 -0.96
CA LYS A 8 -2.58 -5.83 -0.40
C LYS A 8 -2.26 -7.02 0.51
N LEU A 9 -1.37 -7.90 0.07
CA LEU A 9 -0.93 -9.03 0.88
C LEU A 9 -0.31 -8.57 2.21
N VAL A 10 0.59 -7.58 2.19
CA VAL A 10 1.22 -7.05 3.42
C VAL A 10 0.18 -6.45 4.37
N LEU A 11 -0.75 -5.64 3.86
CA LEU A 11 -1.79 -5.01 4.70
C LEU A 11 -2.77 -6.03 5.27
N ARG A 12 -3.18 -7.01 4.47
CA ARG A 12 -4.01 -8.12 4.93
C ARG A 12 -3.33 -8.90 6.06
N LEU A 13 -2.08 -9.33 5.85
CA LEU A 13 -1.35 -10.11 6.85
C LEU A 13 -1.10 -9.30 8.13
N ARG A 14 -0.89 -7.99 8.03
CA ARG A 14 -0.82 -7.10 9.20
C ARG A 14 -2.14 -7.07 9.96
N ALA A 15 -3.27 -6.96 9.26
CA ALA A 15 -4.60 -6.99 9.88
C ALA A 15 -4.90 -8.34 10.56
N GLU A 16 -4.32 -9.43 10.05
CA GLU A 16 -4.33 -10.76 10.68
C GLU A 16 -3.37 -10.87 11.90
N GLY A 17 -2.66 -9.79 12.25
CA GLY A 17 -1.78 -9.70 13.42
C GLY A 17 -0.33 -10.13 13.17
N LEU A 18 0.06 -10.38 11.92
CA LEU A 18 1.43 -10.75 11.60
C LEU A 18 2.37 -9.54 11.71
N THR A 19 3.56 -9.79 12.28
CA THR A 19 4.64 -8.81 12.30
C THR A 19 5.29 -8.68 10.92
N GLY A 20 5.93 -7.54 10.65
CA GLY A 20 6.65 -7.32 9.38
C GLY A 20 7.69 -8.40 9.06
N ARG A 21 8.28 -9.05 10.07
CA ARG A 21 9.21 -10.17 9.91
C ARG A 21 8.50 -11.44 9.42
N GLN A 22 7.34 -11.76 9.99
CA GLN A 22 6.52 -12.91 9.57
C GLN A 22 5.97 -12.69 8.17
N ILE A 23 5.58 -11.46 7.83
CA ILE A 23 5.14 -11.09 6.49
C ILE A 23 6.27 -11.27 5.46
N ALA A 24 7.50 -10.85 5.80
CA ALA A 24 8.63 -11.02 4.90
C ALA A 24 8.98 -12.49 4.63
N ALA A 25 8.71 -13.39 5.60
CA ALA A 25 8.91 -14.82 5.42
C ALA A 25 8.00 -15.44 4.33
N GLN A 26 6.92 -14.76 3.95
CA GLN A 26 6.00 -15.19 2.88
C GLN A 26 6.54 -14.91 1.46
N GLY A 27 7.83 -14.57 1.30
CA GLY A 27 8.44 -14.25 -0.01
C GLY A 27 8.36 -12.78 -0.42
N VAL A 28 8.06 -11.88 0.54
CA VAL A 28 8.12 -10.42 0.36
C VAL A 28 9.44 -9.92 0.92
N SER A 29 10.18 -9.09 0.16
CA SER A 29 11.44 -8.55 0.69
C SER A 29 11.16 -7.66 1.90
N ARG A 30 12.00 -7.72 2.92
CA ARG A 30 11.86 -6.92 4.15
C ARG A 30 11.72 -5.43 3.86
N HIS A 31 12.50 -4.92 2.91
CA HIS A 31 12.41 -3.53 2.45
C HIS A 31 11.03 -3.19 1.88
N SER A 32 10.43 -4.09 1.09
CA SER A 32 9.07 -3.87 0.56
C SER A 32 8.01 -3.92 1.65
N VAL A 33 8.16 -4.81 2.63
CA VAL A 33 7.26 -4.85 3.79
C VAL A 33 7.34 -3.54 4.57
N SER A 34 8.54 -3.09 4.94
CA SER A 34 8.73 -1.82 5.65
C SER A 34 8.11 -0.67 4.87
N ALA A 35 8.46 -0.52 3.59
CA ALA A 35 7.95 0.58 2.78
C ALA A 35 6.41 0.61 2.68
N VAL A 36 5.74 -0.54 2.64
CA VAL A 36 4.27 -0.58 2.63
C VAL A 36 3.70 -0.22 4.00
N LEU A 37 4.27 -0.74 5.08
CA LEU A 37 3.81 -0.46 6.44
C LEU A 37 4.04 1.00 6.84
N ASP A 38 5.22 1.54 6.57
CA ASP A 38 5.59 2.94 6.85
C ASP A 38 4.69 3.92 6.09
N ALA A 39 4.29 3.54 4.88
CA ALA A 39 3.42 4.37 4.06
C ALA A 39 1.96 4.26 4.54
N ALA A 40 1.49 3.05 4.86
CA ALA A 40 0.18 2.82 5.46
C ALA A 40 0.00 3.58 6.79
N ASP A 41 1.01 3.55 7.66
CA ASP A 41 0.99 4.26 8.94
C ASP A 41 0.97 5.79 8.77
N ARG A 42 1.69 6.30 7.76
CA ARG A 42 1.71 7.74 7.43
C ARG A 42 0.36 8.25 6.94
N GLU A 43 -0.32 7.45 6.13
CA GLU A 43 -1.60 7.83 5.51
C GLU A 43 -2.81 7.38 6.34
N GLY A 44 -2.58 6.63 7.43
CA GLY A 44 -3.66 6.05 8.23
C GLY A 44 -4.49 5.00 7.50
N VAL A 45 -3.91 4.34 6.50
CA VAL A 45 -4.60 3.38 5.61
C VAL A 45 -4.40 1.96 6.13
N GLY A 46 -5.50 1.25 6.36
CA GLY A 46 -5.54 -0.14 6.78
C GLY A 46 -5.90 -1.12 5.66
N TRP A 47 -6.09 -2.39 6.02
CA TRP A 47 -6.61 -3.40 5.10
C TRP A 47 -8.03 -3.08 4.63
N ASP A 48 -8.89 -2.60 5.51
CA ASP A 48 -10.30 -2.34 5.20
C ASP A 48 -10.46 -1.26 4.12
N ASP A 49 -9.60 -0.23 4.14
CA ASP A 49 -9.58 0.84 3.14
C ASP A 49 -9.17 0.37 1.74
N VAL A 50 -8.38 -0.70 1.66
CA VAL A 50 -7.89 -1.23 0.38
C VAL A 50 -8.59 -2.52 -0.04
N ALA A 51 -9.36 -3.16 0.85
CA ALA A 51 -9.99 -4.45 0.59
C ALA A 51 -10.91 -4.40 -0.63
N GLU A 52 -11.70 -3.33 -0.72
CA GLU A 52 -12.67 -3.09 -1.80
C GLU A 52 -12.07 -2.43 -3.06
N LEU A 53 -10.85 -1.89 -2.96
CA LEU A 53 -10.17 -1.26 -4.09
C LEU A 53 -9.62 -2.32 -5.04
N ASP A 54 -9.71 -2.13 -6.35
CA ASP A 54 -9.06 -3.05 -7.28
C ASP A 54 -7.53 -2.97 -7.17
N GLU A 55 -6.81 -4.04 -7.55
CA GLU A 55 -5.34 -4.05 -7.49
C GLU A 55 -4.69 -2.91 -8.32
N ALA A 56 -5.40 -2.40 -9.33
CA ALA A 56 -5.01 -1.25 -10.11
C ALA A 56 -5.12 0.06 -9.31
N ASP A 57 -6.14 0.21 -8.47
CA ASP A 57 -6.44 1.40 -7.68
C ASP A 57 -5.52 1.54 -6.47
N VAL A 58 -5.05 0.42 -5.91
CA VAL A 58 -4.02 0.42 -4.85
C VAL A 58 -2.73 1.09 -5.32
N TYR A 59 -2.42 1.08 -6.63
CA TYR A 59 -1.29 1.83 -7.19
C TYR A 59 -1.64 3.32 -7.46
N ALA A 60 -2.91 3.67 -7.63
CA ALA A 60 -3.32 5.07 -7.63
C ALA A 60 -3.15 5.69 -6.23
N VAL A 61 -3.47 4.94 -5.18
CA VAL A 61 -3.12 5.29 -3.78
C VAL A 61 -1.61 5.28 -3.56
N LYS A 62 -0.82 4.54 -4.35
CA LYS A 62 0.65 4.67 -4.32
C LYS A 62 1.18 6.04 -4.75
N ARG A 63 0.39 6.93 -5.39
CA ARG A 63 0.76 8.36 -5.49
C ARG A 63 0.81 9.04 -4.11
N LEU A 64 0.07 8.52 -3.14
CA LEU A 64 0.10 8.92 -1.73
C LEU A 64 1.36 8.37 -1.03
N PHE A 65 1.75 7.13 -1.36
CA PHE A 65 2.92 6.46 -0.78
C PHE A 65 4.27 6.77 -1.45
N ALA A 66 4.30 7.62 -2.48
CA ALA A 66 5.51 8.09 -3.15
C ALA A 66 5.82 9.52 -2.69
N VAL A 67 6.58 9.67 -1.61
CA VAL A 67 7.23 10.96 -1.33
C VAL A 67 8.36 11.19 -2.34
N GLU A 68 8.34 12.42 -2.89
CA GLU A 68 9.17 13.02 -3.93
C GLU A 68 8.82 12.66 -5.40
N GLY A 69 8.02 13.53 -6.03
CA GLY A 69 8.02 13.71 -7.48
C GLY A 69 6.66 13.71 -8.19
N VAL A 70 5.98 14.87 -8.17
CA VAL A 70 5.01 15.36 -9.16
C VAL A 70 3.87 14.42 -9.55
N VAL A 71 2.69 14.73 -9.02
CA VAL A 71 1.41 14.31 -9.61
C VAL A 71 0.62 15.54 -10.02
N GLU A 72 1.12 16.15 -11.08
CA GLU A 72 0.38 17.12 -11.87
C GLU A 72 -0.86 16.46 -12.50
N GLY A 73 -1.97 17.21 -12.48
CA GLY A 73 -3.09 17.01 -13.39
C GLY A 73 -4.12 15.95 -13.00
N ARG A 74 -4.90 16.20 -11.94
CA ARG A 74 -6.35 15.96 -12.05
C ARG A 74 -7.14 16.85 -11.09
N ARG A 75 -7.51 18.01 -11.64
CA ARG A 75 -8.57 18.89 -11.15
C ARG A 75 -9.88 18.08 -11.09
N LEU A 76 -10.27 17.62 -9.91
CA LEU A 76 -11.66 17.29 -9.66
C LEU A 76 -12.39 18.62 -9.45
N VAL A 77 -12.97 19.13 -10.55
CA VAL A 77 -14.01 20.14 -10.47
C VAL A 77 -15.19 19.51 -9.74
N ARG A 78 -15.47 20.05 -8.55
CA ARG A 78 -16.74 19.88 -7.87
C ARG A 78 -17.65 20.97 -8.40
N GLY A 79 -18.66 20.58 -9.17
CA GLY A 79 -19.72 21.43 -9.74
C GLY A 79 -20.87 20.55 -10.14
#